data_AF-A0A7X1ZMP6-F1
#
_entry.id   AF-A0A7X1ZMP6-F1
#
_cell.length_a   1.000
_cell.length_b   1.000
_cell.length_c   1.000
_cell.angle_alpha   90.00
_cell.angle_beta   90.00
_cell.angle_gamma   90.00
#
_symmetry.space_group_name_H-M   'P 1'
#
loop_
_entity.id
_entity.type
_entity.pdbx_description
1 polymer ?
#
loop_
_entity_poly.entity_id
_entity_poly.type
_entity_poly.pdbx_seq_one_letter_code
_entity_poly.pdbx_strand_id
1 'polypeptide(L)'
;MREDLSISLEEKKIKDLSVSGLFLIFYVNISNSSSSPYFLSSYEYRFVVNQKEYFRLSTPLEEYIRIEAKGNTLLSFPLKITYAHLFRVVEGIEREDRVQCYLTGAMTFSDGRREKGRLPIAFSGEFPIFKKPEIEFLTLQVKEMTIGGADISFKVSLKNSNAFELLVDRIRYGFHLGGKPVGEGIISGDKNIEGGEIRVFSIPFLMSFFEIGKEAYIQLRQPSALCRFFGEIEVRTAWGYIKIPFDKSDKVTISRSP
;
A
#
# COMPACT_ATOMS: atom_id res chain seq x y z
N MET A 1 -18.40 18.07 34.64
CA MET A 1 -17.79 17.77 33.32
C MET A 1 -16.98 16.47 33.33
N ARG A 2 -15.90 16.33 34.12
CA ARG A 2 -15.10 15.08 34.14
C ARG A 2 -15.88 13.84 34.60
N GLU A 3 -16.89 14.03 35.44
CA GLU A 3 -17.81 12.97 35.89
C GLU A 3 -18.97 12.76 34.90
N ASP A 4 -19.21 13.72 34.00
CA ASP A 4 -20.35 13.75 33.08
C ASP A 4 -19.98 13.23 31.69
N LEU A 5 -18.78 13.56 31.22
CA LEU A 5 -18.28 13.23 29.90
C LEU A 5 -17.20 12.16 29.99
N SER A 6 -17.34 11.10 29.21
CA SER A 6 -16.30 10.10 29.00
C SER A 6 -15.94 10.00 27.52
N ILE A 7 -14.67 9.76 27.23
CA ILE A 7 -14.15 9.59 25.87
C ILE A 7 -13.52 8.21 25.78
N SER A 8 -13.95 7.41 24.82
CA SER A 8 -13.42 6.07 24.56
C SER A 8 -13.11 5.86 23.09
N LEU A 9 -12.14 5.01 22.81
CA LEU A 9 -11.89 4.53 21.46
C LEU A 9 -12.87 3.39 21.16
N GLU A 10 -13.69 3.58 20.12
CA GLU A 10 -14.64 2.56 19.65
C GLU A 10 -13.93 1.57 18.72
N GLU A 11 -13.27 2.08 17.68
CA GLU A 11 -12.61 1.27 16.65
C GLU A 11 -11.40 2.01 16.05
N LYS A 12 -10.44 1.24 15.53
CA LYS A 12 -9.41 1.73 14.61
C LYS A 12 -9.57 1.06 13.26
N LYS A 13 -9.49 1.85 12.19
CA LYS A 13 -9.61 1.35 10.83
C LYS A 13 -8.52 1.89 9.93
N ILE A 14 -7.91 1.00 9.16
CA ILE A 14 -7.03 1.39 8.05
C ILE A 14 -7.88 1.45 6.78
N LYS A 15 -7.71 2.51 6.00
CA LYS A 15 -8.34 2.68 4.68
C LYS A 15 -7.32 3.11 3.64
N ASP A 16 -7.64 2.81 2.38
CA ASP A 16 -6.89 3.23 1.20
C ASP A 16 -5.38 2.93 1.30
N LEU A 17 -5.04 1.73 1.78
CA LEU A 17 -3.66 1.26 1.73
C LEU A 17 -3.19 1.25 0.28
N SER A 18 -2.03 1.85 0.02
CA SER A 18 -1.47 1.99 -1.32
C SER A 18 0.06 2.01 -1.29
N VAL A 19 0.69 2.05 -2.46
CA VAL A 19 2.14 2.23 -2.60
C VAL A 19 2.66 3.57 -2.06
N SER A 20 1.77 4.52 -1.75
CA SER A 20 2.14 5.86 -1.29
C SER A 20 1.85 6.11 0.18
N GLY A 21 1.08 5.23 0.82
CA GLY A 21 0.62 5.40 2.21
C GLY A 21 -0.78 4.87 2.44
N LEU A 22 -1.41 5.36 3.52
CA LEU A 22 -2.72 4.92 3.99
C LEU A 22 -3.41 6.00 4.84
N PHE A 23 -4.68 5.77 5.16
CA PHE A 23 -5.37 6.45 6.24
C PHE A 23 -5.52 5.54 7.45
N LEU A 24 -5.15 6.03 8.64
CA LEU A 24 -5.47 5.42 9.92
C LEU A 24 -6.55 6.25 10.59
N ILE A 25 -7.71 5.66 10.83
CA ILE A 25 -8.89 6.34 11.37
C ILE A 25 -9.14 5.85 12.79
N PHE A 26 -9.23 6.78 13.73
CA PHE A 26 -9.69 6.51 15.09
C PHE A 26 -11.16 6.93 15.19
N TYR A 27 -12.04 5.96 15.48
CA TYR A 27 -13.44 6.22 15.81
C TYR A 27 -13.56 6.37 17.31
N VAL A 28 -13.91 7.57 17.77
CA VAL A 28 -13.89 7.96 19.16
C VAL A 28 -15.32 8.26 19.60
N ASN A 29 -15.79 7.53 20.60
CA ASN A 29 -17.09 7.76 21.20
C ASN A 29 -16.95 8.75 22.37
N ILE A 30 -17.86 9.71 22.42
CA ILE A 30 -18.01 10.65 23.53
C ILE A 30 -19.37 10.38 24.16
N SER A 31 -19.39 9.95 25.42
CA SER A 31 -20.62 9.73 26.19
C SER A 31 -20.88 10.90 27.12
N ASN A 32 -22.13 11.31 27.22
CA ASN A 32 -22.60 12.36 28.13
C ASN A 32 -23.66 11.80 29.06
N SER A 33 -23.31 11.60 30.32
CA SER A 33 -24.19 11.12 31.38
C SER A 33 -24.98 12.25 32.05
N SER A 34 -24.74 13.53 31.73
CA SER A 34 -25.48 14.65 32.32
C SER A 34 -26.86 14.85 31.70
N SER A 35 -27.69 15.66 32.35
CA SER A 35 -29.01 16.07 31.84
C SER A 35 -28.96 17.26 30.89
N SER A 36 -27.77 17.79 30.58
CA SER A 36 -27.57 18.95 29.70
C SER A 36 -26.62 18.60 28.55
N PRO A 37 -26.76 19.24 27.38
CA PRO A 37 -25.81 19.03 26.29
C PRO A 37 -24.46 19.67 26.60
N TYR A 38 -23.41 19.10 26.03
CA TYR A 38 -22.09 19.72 25.93
C TYR A 38 -21.74 19.98 24.47
N PHE A 39 -20.75 20.84 24.25
CA PHE A 39 -20.34 21.24 22.91
C PHE A 39 -18.81 21.13 22.81
N LEU A 40 -18.33 20.26 21.93
CA LEU A 40 -16.91 20.19 21.58
C LEU A 40 -16.56 21.43 20.75
N SER A 41 -15.65 22.26 21.27
CA SER A 41 -15.26 23.54 20.66
C SER A 41 -13.89 23.51 19.99
N SER A 42 -13.00 22.63 20.45
CA SER A 42 -11.70 22.41 19.82
C SER A 42 -11.12 21.07 20.21
N TYR A 43 -10.18 20.59 19.41
CA TYR A 43 -9.34 19.46 19.77
C TYR A 43 -7.89 19.73 19.36
N GLU A 44 -6.97 19.18 20.14
CA GLU A 44 -5.56 19.15 19.77
C GLU A 44 -4.99 17.78 20.05
N TYR A 45 -4.10 17.32 19.18
CA TYR A 45 -3.40 16.07 19.38
C TYR A 45 -2.06 16.07 18.68
N ARG A 46 -1.18 15.25 19.23
CA ARG A 46 0.09 14.85 18.67
C ARG A 46 0.00 13.39 18.27
N PHE A 47 0.42 13.11 17.05
CA PHE A 47 0.58 11.76 16.54
C PHE A 47 2.07 11.38 16.56
N VAL A 48 2.39 10.31 17.28
CA VAL A 48 3.75 9.81 17.48
C VAL A 48 3.86 8.45 16.80
N VAL A 49 4.92 8.24 16.03
CA VAL A 49 5.23 6.98 15.35
C VAL A 49 6.61 6.53 15.78
N ASN A 50 6.73 5.30 16.32
CA ASN A 50 7.98 4.77 16.88
C ASN A 50 8.75 5.81 17.72
N GLN A 51 8.06 6.41 18.70
CA GLN A 51 8.59 7.41 19.63
C GLN A 51 8.98 8.77 19.02
N LYS A 52 8.84 8.98 17.71
CA LYS A 52 9.07 10.27 17.05
C LYS A 52 7.75 10.98 16.79
N GLU A 53 7.71 12.29 17.05
CA GLU A 53 6.57 13.13 16.68
C GLU A 53 6.45 13.15 15.14
N TYR A 54 5.36 12.59 14.62
CA TYR A 54 5.09 12.58 13.18
C TYR A 54 4.44 13.89 12.75
N PHE A 55 3.40 14.32 13.47
CA PHE A 55 2.88 15.69 13.40
C PHE A 55 2.10 16.04 14.68
N ARG A 56 1.79 17.33 14.80
CA ARG A 56 0.87 17.88 15.80
C ARG A 56 -0.17 18.74 15.11
N LEU A 57 -1.41 18.66 15.59
CA LEU A 57 -2.53 19.43 15.11
C LEU A 57 -3.25 20.08 16.30
N SER A 58 -3.68 21.33 16.13
CA SER A 58 -4.62 22.01 17.01
C SER A 58 -5.70 22.64 16.13
N THR A 59 -6.96 22.27 16.37
CA THR A 59 -8.08 22.64 15.50
C THR A 59 -9.21 23.23 16.34
N PRO A 60 -9.44 24.55 16.28
CA PRO A 60 -10.70 25.12 16.72
C PRO A 60 -11.81 24.72 15.74
N LEU A 61 -13.01 24.48 16.26
CA LEU A 61 -14.19 24.18 15.45
C LEU A 61 -15.00 25.46 15.25
N GLU A 62 -15.23 25.82 13.99
CA GLU A 62 -16.09 26.96 13.62
C GLU A 62 -17.53 26.72 14.07
N GLU A 63 -18.03 25.50 13.87
CA GLU A 63 -19.30 25.03 14.40
C GLU A 63 -19.05 23.98 15.48
N TYR A 64 -19.52 24.25 16.70
CA TYR A 64 -19.34 23.32 17.80
C TYR A 64 -20.11 22.02 17.57
N ILE A 65 -19.47 20.89 17.86
CA ILE A 65 -20.13 19.59 17.78
C ILE A 65 -20.89 19.36 19.07
N ARG A 66 -22.22 19.27 18.95
CA ARG A 66 -23.13 19.04 20.08
C ARG A 66 -23.12 17.58 20.51
N ILE A 67 -22.91 17.36 21.81
CA ILE A 67 -23.00 16.07 22.50
C ILE A 67 -24.30 16.07 23.31
N GLU A 68 -25.30 15.31 22.86
CA GLU A 68 -26.62 15.33 23.47
C GLU A 68 -26.60 14.86 24.93
N ALA A 69 -27.53 15.40 25.73
CA ALA A 69 -27.74 14.94 27.10
C ALA A 69 -28.13 13.46 27.11
N LYS A 70 -27.59 12.69 28.06
CA LYS A 70 -27.84 11.23 28.18
C LYS A 70 -27.56 10.47 26.87
N GLY A 71 -26.61 10.95 26.08
CA GLY A 71 -26.35 10.48 24.72
C GLY A 71 -24.90 10.10 24.46
N ASN A 72 -24.68 9.53 23.29
CA ASN A 72 -23.37 9.19 22.75
C ASN A 72 -23.17 9.92 21.41
N THR A 73 -21.94 10.32 21.13
CA THR A 73 -21.56 10.93 19.85
C THR A 73 -20.29 10.27 19.34
N LEU A 74 -20.37 9.68 18.17
CA LEU A 74 -19.23 9.04 17.51
C LEU A 74 -18.56 10.01 16.55
N LEU A 75 -17.27 10.27 16.77
CA LEU A 75 -16.44 11.11 15.91
C LEU A 75 -15.36 10.28 15.21
N SER A 76 -14.99 10.66 14.00
CA SER A 76 -13.90 10.03 13.25
C SER A 76 -12.72 10.97 13.10
N PHE A 77 -11.53 10.50 13.45
CA PHE A 77 -10.26 11.22 13.28
C PHE A 77 -9.39 10.50 12.25
N PRO A 78 -9.54 10.82 10.95
CA PRO A 78 -8.74 10.23 9.89
C PRO A 78 -7.35 10.88 9.84
N LEU A 79 -6.30 10.06 9.96
CA LEU A 79 -4.92 10.49 9.86
C LEU A 79 -4.33 10.00 8.53
N LYS A 80 -3.92 10.91 7.66
CA LYS A 80 -3.22 10.57 6.42
C LYS A 80 -1.75 10.33 6.73
N ILE A 81 -1.27 9.12 6.45
CA ILE A 81 0.13 8.74 6.61
C ILE A 81 0.70 8.49 5.23
N THR A 82 1.70 9.28 4.84
CA THR A 82 2.40 9.08 3.55
C THR A 82 3.76 8.44 3.82
N TYR A 83 4.15 7.47 3.00
CA TYR A 83 5.44 6.79 3.14
C TYR A 83 6.62 7.74 2.91
N ALA A 84 6.52 8.65 1.94
CA ALA A 84 7.55 9.68 1.73
C ALA A 84 7.81 10.52 2.99
N HIS A 85 6.76 10.94 3.71
CA HIS A 85 6.94 11.68 4.94
C HIS A 85 7.39 10.78 6.11
N LEU A 86 6.83 9.58 6.22
CA LEU A 86 7.14 8.61 7.27
C LEU A 86 8.62 8.23 7.26
N PHE A 87 9.16 7.85 6.10
CA PHE A 87 10.55 7.43 5.95
C PHE A 87 11.53 8.57 6.20
N ARG A 88 11.12 9.82 5.93
CA ARG A 88 11.91 11.02 6.25
C ARG A 88 11.97 11.31 7.75
N VAL A 89 10.87 11.13 8.47
CA VAL A 89 10.78 11.48 9.91
C VAL A 89 11.33 10.35 10.78
N VAL A 90 11.07 9.11 10.40
CA VAL A 90 11.42 7.92 11.19
C VAL A 90 12.38 7.06 10.38
N GLU A 91 13.66 7.36 10.50
CA GLU A 91 14.73 6.59 9.85
C GLU A 91 14.64 5.07 10.10
N GLY A 92 14.79 4.28 9.05
CA GLY A 92 14.81 2.81 9.09
C GLY A 92 13.43 2.16 9.20
N ILE A 93 12.37 2.94 9.38
CA ILE A 93 11.01 2.44 9.56
C ILE A 93 10.54 1.62 8.37
N GLU A 94 11.02 1.88 7.16
CA GLU A 94 10.64 1.20 5.91
C GLU A 94 10.94 -0.31 5.90
N ARG A 95 11.80 -0.77 6.81
CA ARG A 95 12.14 -2.19 6.98
C ARG A 95 11.12 -2.94 7.82
N GLU A 96 10.40 -2.23 8.67
CA GLU A 96 9.40 -2.80 9.56
C GLU A 96 8.18 -3.27 8.79
N ASP A 97 7.60 -4.40 9.21
CA ASP A 97 6.34 -4.89 8.63
C ASP A 97 5.12 -4.19 9.25
N ARG A 98 5.23 -3.79 10.51
CA ARG A 98 4.16 -3.19 11.30
C ARG A 98 4.72 -2.09 12.18
N VAL A 99 4.04 -0.95 12.17
CA VAL A 99 4.47 0.26 12.85
C VAL A 99 3.52 0.58 13.99
N GLN A 100 4.07 0.83 15.18
CA GLN A 100 3.31 1.25 16.35
C GLN A 100 3.22 2.77 16.40
N CYS A 101 2.04 3.28 16.80
CA CYS A 101 1.78 4.70 16.89
C CYS A 101 0.86 5.06 18.06
N TYR A 102 0.91 6.32 18.45
CA TYR A 102 0.15 6.87 19.56
C TYR A 102 -0.43 8.22 19.18
N LEU A 103 -1.74 8.40 19.39
CA LEU A 103 -2.41 9.69 19.35
C LEU A 103 -2.62 10.15 20.79
N THR A 104 -2.06 11.30 21.15
CA THR A 104 -2.18 11.88 22.50
C THR A 104 -2.58 13.34 22.41
N GLY A 105 -3.53 13.79 23.22
CA GLY A 105 -4.08 15.13 23.06
C GLY A 105 -5.14 15.47 24.09
N ALA A 106 -5.97 16.44 23.75
CA ALA A 106 -7.13 16.79 24.54
C ALA A 106 -8.25 17.39 23.66
N MET A 107 -9.48 17.20 24.13
CA MET A 107 -10.69 17.79 23.58
C MET A 107 -11.23 18.84 24.55
N THR A 108 -11.63 20.00 24.02
CA THR A 108 -12.13 21.15 24.80
C THR A 108 -13.64 21.24 24.67
N PHE A 109 -14.35 21.32 25.79
CA PHE A 109 -15.80 21.35 25.83
C PHE A 109 -16.34 22.63 26.44
N SER A 110 -17.51 23.06 25.98
CA SER A 110 -18.30 24.17 26.52
C SER A 110 -19.74 23.74 26.83
N ASP A 111 -20.47 24.55 27.60
CA ASP A 111 -21.93 24.42 27.80
C ASP A 111 -22.76 25.28 26.83
N GLY A 112 -22.13 25.77 25.75
CA GLY A 112 -22.73 26.70 24.80
C GLY A 112 -22.67 28.18 25.23
N ARG A 113 -22.24 28.48 26.45
CA ARG A 113 -21.99 29.86 26.92
C ARG A 113 -20.54 30.10 27.30
N ARG A 114 -19.93 29.14 28.00
CA ARG A 114 -18.54 29.21 28.46
C ARG A 114 -17.83 27.87 28.32
N GLU A 115 -16.52 27.94 28.15
CA GLU A 115 -15.67 26.76 28.23
C GLU A 115 -15.78 26.11 29.62
N LYS A 116 -15.89 24.79 29.63
CA LYS A 116 -16.02 23.95 30.83
C LYS A 116 -14.74 23.21 31.17
N GLY A 117 -13.85 23.08 30.20
CA GLY A 117 -12.52 22.55 30.37
C GLY A 117 -12.17 21.53 29.30
N ARG A 118 -11.08 20.82 29.59
CA ARG A 118 -10.41 19.94 28.63
C ARG A 118 -10.34 18.52 29.17
N LEU A 119 -10.63 17.55 28.30
CA LEU A 119 -10.51 16.12 28.60
C LEU A 119 -9.35 15.54 27.79
N PRO A 120 -8.40 14.86 28.44
CA PRO A 120 -7.28 14.23 27.73
C PRO A 120 -7.75 13.03 26.93
N ILE A 121 -7.07 12.77 25.82
CA ILE A 121 -7.23 11.57 25.00
C ILE A 121 -5.87 10.92 24.76
N ALA A 122 -5.85 9.59 24.78
CA ALA A 122 -4.66 8.80 24.50
C ALA A 122 -5.08 7.48 23.86
N PHE A 123 -4.71 7.26 22.60
CA PHE A 123 -5.05 6.08 21.84
C PHE A 123 -3.78 5.49 21.21
N SER A 124 -3.59 4.18 21.33
CA SER A 124 -2.55 3.46 20.59
C SER A 124 -3.13 2.90 19.30
N GLY A 125 -2.31 2.84 18.25
CA GLY A 125 -2.67 2.30 16.96
C GLY A 125 -1.48 1.64 16.29
N GLU A 126 -1.75 0.98 15.18
CA GLU A 126 -0.72 0.36 14.38
C GLU A 126 -1.18 0.23 12.93
N PHE A 127 -0.22 0.11 12.03
CA PHE A 127 -0.49 -0.05 10.61
C PHE A 127 0.68 -0.74 9.91
N PRO A 128 0.43 -1.42 8.77
CA PRO A 128 1.48 -2.04 7.99
C PRO A 128 2.21 -1.01 7.12
N ILE A 129 3.46 -1.32 6.75
CA ILE A 129 4.14 -0.66 5.64
C ILE A 129 4.02 -1.56 4.42
N PHE A 130 3.34 -1.06 3.40
CA PHE A 130 3.24 -1.76 2.13
C PHE A 130 4.58 -1.70 1.40
N LYS A 131 5.14 -2.88 1.14
CA LYS A 131 6.36 -3.09 0.37
C LYS A 131 5.97 -3.49 -1.05
N LYS A 132 6.42 -2.71 -2.03
CA LYS A 132 6.20 -3.05 -3.45
C LYS A 132 6.84 -4.42 -3.74
N PRO A 133 6.15 -5.36 -4.40
CA PRO A 133 6.75 -6.62 -4.81
C PRO A 133 8.00 -6.39 -5.68
N GLU A 134 9.06 -7.13 -5.39
CA GLU A 134 10.31 -7.08 -6.16
C GLU A 134 10.17 -7.99 -7.39
N ILE A 135 10.57 -7.49 -8.56
CA ILE A 135 10.55 -8.25 -9.82
C ILE A 135 11.97 -8.63 -10.19
N GLU A 136 12.22 -9.92 -10.44
CA GLU A 136 13.52 -10.43 -10.88
C GLU A 136 13.38 -11.24 -12.17
N PHE A 137 14.28 -10.99 -13.12
CA PHE A 137 14.31 -11.73 -14.37
C PHE A 137 15.20 -12.95 -14.19
N LEU A 138 14.67 -14.16 -14.40
CA LEU A 138 15.41 -15.39 -14.16
C LEU A 138 16.12 -15.89 -15.42
N THR A 139 15.35 -16.19 -16.46
CA THR A 139 15.91 -16.67 -17.73
C THR A 139 14.94 -16.43 -18.89
N LEU A 140 15.50 -16.28 -20.08
CA LEU A 140 14.77 -16.37 -21.33
C LEU A 140 15.09 -17.72 -21.97
N GLN A 141 14.15 -18.65 -21.95
CA GLN A 141 14.33 -19.96 -22.54
C GLN A 141 13.84 -19.95 -23.99
N VAL A 142 14.70 -20.31 -24.94
CA VAL A 142 14.31 -20.59 -26.32
C VAL A 142 14.00 -22.07 -26.40
N LYS A 143 12.73 -22.41 -26.62
CA LYS A 143 12.29 -23.80 -26.77
C LYS A 143 12.52 -24.28 -28.19
N GLU A 144 12.15 -23.46 -29.16
CA GLU A 144 12.33 -23.73 -30.58
C GLU A 144 12.65 -22.43 -31.31
N MET A 145 13.49 -22.50 -32.35
CA MET A 145 13.79 -21.37 -33.21
C MET A 145 14.04 -21.82 -34.64
N THR A 146 13.36 -21.17 -35.58
CA THR A 146 13.50 -21.37 -37.02
C THR A 146 14.09 -20.11 -37.67
N ILE A 147 14.09 -20.04 -39.00
CA ILE A 147 14.45 -18.81 -39.73
C ILE A 147 13.29 -17.79 -39.69
N GLY A 148 12.06 -18.25 -39.48
CA GLY A 148 10.85 -17.41 -39.51
C GLY A 148 10.34 -16.97 -38.15
N GLY A 149 10.69 -17.65 -37.06
CA GLY A 149 10.21 -17.33 -35.72
C GLY A 149 10.83 -18.16 -34.61
N ALA A 150 10.36 -17.95 -33.38
CA ALA A 150 10.77 -18.72 -32.20
C ALA A 150 9.60 -18.93 -31.22
N ASP A 151 9.65 -20.03 -30.47
CA ASP A 151 8.89 -20.23 -29.23
C ASP A 151 9.84 -19.98 -28.06
N ILE A 152 9.52 -18.96 -27.26
CA ILE A 152 10.30 -18.57 -26.10
C ILE A 152 9.43 -18.58 -24.83
N SER A 153 10.08 -18.81 -23.70
CA SER A 153 9.47 -18.72 -22.38
C SER A 153 10.30 -17.82 -21.48
N PHE A 154 9.73 -16.69 -21.11
CA PHE A 154 10.35 -15.74 -20.19
C PHE A 154 9.98 -16.10 -18.75
N LYS A 155 10.97 -16.42 -17.92
CA LYS A 155 10.77 -16.70 -16.49
C LYS A 155 11.09 -15.46 -15.67
N VAL A 156 10.12 -15.02 -14.89
CA VAL A 156 10.19 -13.86 -14.00
C VAL A 156 9.71 -14.27 -12.61
N SER A 157 10.37 -13.81 -11.56
CA SER A 157 9.88 -13.96 -10.19
C SER A 157 9.29 -12.66 -9.66
N LEU A 158 8.26 -12.80 -8.83
CA LEU A 158 7.71 -11.73 -8.00
C LEU A 158 7.90 -12.15 -6.53
N LYS A 159 8.61 -11.32 -5.76
CA LYS A 159 8.81 -11.52 -4.33
C LYS A 159 7.90 -10.60 -3.54
N ASN A 160 7.08 -11.18 -2.67
CA ASN A 160 6.26 -10.43 -1.74
C ASN A 160 7.01 -10.23 -0.42
N SER A 161 7.65 -9.06 -0.26
CA SER A 161 8.34 -8.72 0.99
C SER A 161 7.39 -8.22 2.10
N ASN A 162 6.06 -8.21 1.89
CA ASN A 162 5.09 -7.89 2.93
C ASN A 162 4.90 -9.08 3.87
N ALA A 163 4.52 -8.82 5.13
CA ALA A 163 4.14 -9.86 6.09
C ALA A 163 2.72 -10.44 5.87
N PHE A 164 2.03 -10.04 4.80
CA PHE A 164 0.68 -10.49 4.47
C PHE A 164 0.60 -10.93 3.02
N GLU A 165 -0.34 -11.83 2.74
CA GLU A 165 -0.63 -12.34 1.40
C GLU A 165 -1.09 -11.20 0.46
N LEU A 166 -0.59 -11.24 -0.78
CA LEU A 166 -1.13 -10.47 -1.88
C LEU A 166 -2.09 -11.35 -2.66
N LEU A 167 -3.39 -11.09 -2.53
CA LEU A 167 -4.41 -11.72 -3.37
C LEU A 167 -4.38 -11.05 -4.73
N VAL A 168 -3.78 -11.69 -5.73
CA VAL A 168 -3.51 -11.07 -7.03
C VAL A 168 -4.66 -11.34 -8.00
N ASP A 169 -5.49 -10.33 -8.20
CA ASP A 169 -6.62 -10.41 -9.14
C ASP A 169 -6.10 -10.47 -10.59
N ARG A 170 -5.11 -9.62 -10.91
CA ARG A 170 -4.62 -9.47 -12.29
C ARG A 170 -3.18 -8.99 -12.34
N ILE A 171 -2.40 -9.55 -13.28
CA ILE A 171 -1.10 -9.01 -13.69
C ILE A 171 -1.18 -8.75 -15.19
N ARG A 172 -1.28 -7.48 -15.58
CA ARG A 172 -1.15 -7.05 -16.98
C ARG A 172 0.31 -6.77 -17.27
N TYR A 173 0.79 -7.20 -18.43
CA TYR A 173 2.18 -7.02 -18.81
C TYR A 173 2.35 -6.68 -20.29
N GLY A 174 3.46 -6.02 -20.60
CA GLY A 174 4.10 -5.92 -21.90
C GLY A 174 5.56 -6.40 -21.79
N PHE A 175 6.06 -7.03 -22.84
CA PHE A 175 7.40 -7.60 -22.89
C PHE A 175 8.11 -7.18 -24.17
N HIS A 176 9.31 -6.61 -24.02
CA HIS A 176 10.20 -6.27 -25.11
C HIS A 176 11.52 -7.05 -25.03
N LEU A 177 12.04 -7.43 -26.19
CA LEU A 177 13.34 -8.08 -26.37
C LEU A 177 14.21 -7.22 -27.28
N GLY A 178 15.39 -6.81 -26.82
CA GLY A 178 16.29 -5.95 -27.59
C GLY A 178 15.63 -4.63 -28.02
N GLY A 179 14.71 -4.11 -27.21
CA GLY A 179 13.93 -2.90 -27.51
C GLY A 179 12.75 -3.10 -28.47
N LYS A 180 12.52 -4.32 -28.98
CA LYS A 180 11.39 -4.63 -29.87
C LYS A 180 10.21 -5.20 -29.07
N PRO A 181 8.96 -4.80 -29.37
CA PRO A 181 7.79 -5.39 -28.75
C PRO A 181 7.65 -6.85 -29.18
N VAL A 182 7.52 -7.74 -28.20
CA VAL A 182 7.32 -9.18 -28.44
C VAL A 182 5.89 -9.58 -28.14
N GLY A 183 5.29 -9.04 -27.08
CA GLY A 183 3.90 -9.31 -26.75
C GLY A 183 3.45 -8.61 -25.48
N GLU A 184 2.14 -8.60 -25.29
CA GLU A 184 1.46 -8.10 -24.10
C GLU A 184 0.32 -9.04 -23.73
N GLY A 185 -0.11 -9.01 -22.48
CA GLY A 185 -1.20 -9.88 -22.03
C GLY A 185 -1.48 -9.83 -20.53
N ILE A 186 -2.20 -10.84 -20.07
CA ILE A 186 -2.52 -11.07 -18.66
C ILE A 186 -1.95 -12.42 -18.25
N ILE A 187 -1.28 -12.49 -17.10
CA ILE A 187 -0.84 -13.77 -16.53
C ILE A 187 -2.06 -14.56 -16.04
N SER A 188 -2.24 -15.78 -16.51
CA SER A 188 -3.36 -16.68 -16.14
C SER A 188 -3.00 -17.58 -14.93
N GLY A 189 -3.99 -18.28 -14.36
CA GLY A 189 -3.79 -19.22 -13.24
C GLY A 189 -3.76 -18.58 -11.86
N ASP A 190 -3.35 -19.33 -10.84
CA ASP A 190 -3.17 -18.79 -9.49
C ASP A 190 -1.95 -17.86 -9.42
N LYS A 191 -2.20 -16.65 -8.94
CA LYS A 191 -1.22 -15.56 -8.87
C LYS A 191 -1.00 -15.06 -7.45
N ASN A 192 -1.72 -15.58 -6.47
CA ASN A 192 -1.55 -15.15 -5.09
C ASN A 192 -0.12 -15.38 -4.63
N ILE A 193 0.39 -14.48 -3.79
CA ILE A 193 1.76 -14.56 -3.28
C ILE A 193 1.71 -14.39 -1.77
N GLU A 194 2.06 -15.44 -1.04
CA GLU A 194 2.05 -15.41 0.43
C GLU A 194 3.07 -14.39 0.97
N GLY A 195 2.90 -14.01 2.23
CA GLY A 195 3.84 -13.11 2.89
C GLY A 195 5.25 -13.71 2.95
N GLY A 196 6.25 -12.97 2.44
CA GLY A 196 7.65 -13.43 2.36
C GLY A 196 7.96 -14.39 1.21
N GLU A 197 6.97 -14.79 0.41
CA GLU A 197 7.14 -15.79 -0.65
C GLU A 197 7.73 -15.18 -1.95
N ILE A 198 8.40 -16.02 -2.72
CA ILE A 198 8.81 -15.75 -4.10
C ILE A 198 7.99 -16.66 -5.02
N ARG A 199 7.19 -16.08 -5.91
CA ARG A 199 6.46 -16.82 -6.93
C ARG A 199 7.11 -16.62 -8.30
N VAL A 200 7.27 -17.72 -9.05
CA VAL A 200 7.85 -17.71 -10.40
C VAL A 200 6.75 -17.87 -11.43
N PHE A 201 6.74 -16.98 -12.43
CA PHE A 201 5.87 -17.04 -13.59
C PHE A 201 6.67 -17.40 -14.84
N SER A 202 6.13 -18.30 -15.65
CA SER A 202 6.69 -18.69 -16.94
C SER A 202 5.75 -18.18 -18.04
N ILE A 203 6.18 -17.16 -18.76
CA ILE A 203 5.36 -16.45 -19.74
C ILE A 203 5.77 -16.89 -21.15
N PRO A 204 4.92 -17.65 -21.87
CA PRO A 204 5.23 -18.09 -23.22
C PRO A 204 4.98 -16.99 -24.24
N PHE A 205 5.86 -16.91 -25.25
CA PHE A 205 5.68 -16.05 -26.42
C PHE A 205 6.00 -16.84 -27.68
N LEU A 206 5.06 -16.80 -28.63
CA LEU A 206 5.30 -17.23 -30.00
C LEU A 206 5.60 -15.98 -30.83
N MET A 207 6.77 -15.94 -31.45
CA MET A 207 7.27 -14.75 -32.12
C MET A 207 7.56 -14.99 -33.60
N SER A 208 7.08 -14.08 -34.45
CA SER A 208 7.39 -14.02 -35.88
C SER A 208 8.51 -13.02 -36.13
N PHE A 209 9.62 -13.47 -36.70
CA PHE A 209 10.74 -12.57 -37.06
C PHE A 209 10.39 -11.65 -38.25
N PHE A 210 9.39 -12.00 -39.05
CA PHE A 210 8.87 -11.12 -40.10
C PHE A 210 8.15 -9.91 -39.53
N GLU A 211 7.49 -10.06 -38.37
CA GLU A 211 6.75 -8.99 -37.70
C GLU A 211 7.66 -8.16 -36.78
N ILE A 212 8.47 -8.83 -35.97
CA ILE A 212 9.31 -8.19 -34.93
C ILE A 212 10.63 -7.65 -35.52
N GLY A 213 11.08 -8.24 -36.63
CA GLY A 213 12.34 -7.92 -37.31
C GLY A 213 13.46 -8.93 -37.02
N LYS A 214 14.41 -9.02 -37.97
CA LYS A 214 15.56 -9.93 -37.91
C LYS A 214 16.49 -9.70 -36.72
N GLU A 215 16.44 -8.52 -36.11
CA GLU A 215 17.25 -8.19 -34.93
C GLU A 215 16.89 -9.08 -33.74
N ALA A 216 15.61 -9.48 -33.60
CA ALA A 216 15.19 -10.40 -32.55
C ALA A 216 15.84 -11.79 -32.71
N TYR A 217 15.97 -12.28 -33.94
CA TYR A 217 16.69 -13.51 -34.25
C TYR A 217 18.18 -13.42 -33.88
N ILE A 218 18.83 -12.29 -34.18
CA ILE A 218 20.23 -12.06 -33.82
C ILE A 218 20.40 -12.01 -32.28
N GLN A 219 19.50 -11.34 -31.57
CA GLN A 219 19.50 -11.25 -30.11
C GLN A 219 19.32 -12.62 -29.45
N LEU A 220 18.39 -13.45 -29.93
CA LEU A 220 18.16 -14.79 -29.39
C LEU A 220 19.32 -15.77 -29.61
N ARG A 221 20.28 -15.45 -30.49
CA ARG A 221 21.53 -16.21 -30.66
C ARG A 221 22.65 -15.79 -29.71
N GLN A 222 22.50 -14.67 -29.01
CA GLN A 222 23.47 -14.24 -28.01
C GLN A 222 23.32 -15.04 -26.70
N PRO A 223 24.35 -15.11 -25.85
CA PRO A 223 24.23 -15.73 -24.52
C PRO A 223 23.22 -15.03 -23.60
N SER A 224 22.86 -13.79 -23.91
CA SER A 224 21.94 -12.96 -23.13
C SER A 224 21.39 -11.83 -23.98
N ALA A 225 20.23 -11.30 -23.61
CA ALA A 225 19.59 -10.19 -24.29
C ALA A 225 19.05 -9.16 -23.27
N LEU A 226 18.97 -7.90 -23.70
CA LEU A 226 18.29 -6.86 -22.93
C LEU A 226 16.77 -7.09 -23.06
N CYS A 227 16.11 -7.26 -21.92
CA CYS A 227 14.66 -7.42 -21.84
C CYS A 227 14.05 -6.23 -21.10
N ARG A 228 12.82 -5.86 -21.45
CA ARG A 228 11.98 -4.95 -20.66
C ARG A 228 10.65 -5.63 -20.38
N PHE A 229 10.24 -5.63 -19.12
CA PHE A 229 8.97 -6.17 -18.64
C PHE A 229 8.27 -5.07 -17.83
N PHE A 230 7.09 -4.68 -18.27
CA PHE A 230 6.36 -3.54 -17.71
C PHE A 230 4.87 -3.82 -17.66
N GLY A 231 4.13 -3.12 -16.83
CA GLY A 231 2.69 -3.35 -16.67
C GLY A 231 2.16 -2.92 -15.31
N GLU A 232 1.08 -3.59 -14.87
CA GLU A 232 0.37 -3.29 -13.62
C GLU A 232 -0.03 -4.60 -12.93
N ILE A 233 0.29 -4.71 -11.63
CA ILE A 233 -0.21 -5.74 -10.74
C ILE A 233 -1.39 -5.15 -9.96
N GLU A 234 -2.50 -5.84 -9.96
CA GLU A 234 -3.72 -5.49 -9.26
C GLU A 234 -3.93 -6.50 -8.13
N VAL A 235 -3.89 -6.02 -6.90
CA VAL A 235 -3.98 -6.86 -5.71
C VAL A 235 -5.09 -6.40 -4.79
N ARG A 236 -5.73 -7.36 -4.13
CA ARG A 236 -6.64 -7.12 -3.03
C ARG A 236 -5.93 -7.45 -1.72
N THR A 237 -6.09 -6.58 -0.74
CA THR A 237 -5.59 -6.75 0.63
C THR A 237 -6.75 -6.64 1.62
N ALA A 238 -6.49 -6.92 2.90
CA ALA A 238 -7.46 -6.67 3.97
C ALA A 238 -7.89 -5.20 4.09
N TRP A 239 -7.13 -4.27 3.49
CA TRP A 239 -7.31 -2.82 3.64
C TRP A 239 -7.69 -2.09 2.36
N GLY A 240 -7.99 -2.84 1.30
CA GLY A 240 -8.41 -2.30 0.02
C GLY A 240 -7.67 -2.90 -1.16
N TYR A 241 -7.93 -2.32 -2.32
CA TYR A 241 -7.39 -2.74 -3.60
C TYR A 241 -6.26 -1.81 -4.03
N ILE A 242 -5.15 -2.40 -4.50
CA ILE A 242 -3.92 -1.67 -4.81
C ILE A 242 -3.53 -1.97 -6.25
N LYS A 243 -3.23 -0.90 -6.99
CA LYS A 243 -2.61 -0.96 -8.32
C LYS A 243 -1.12 -0.64 -8.20
N ILE A 244 -0.30 -1.53 -8.71
CA ILE A 244 1.16 -1.49 -8.57
C ILE A 244 1.75 -1.47 -9.99
N PRO A 245 2.06 -0.29 -10.55
CA PRO A 245 2.75 -0.22 -11.83
C PRO A 245 4.18 -0.73 -11.69
N PHE A 246 4.68 -1.45 -12.68
CA PHE A 246 6.06 -1.88 -12.76
C PHE A 246 6.63 -1.63 -14.16
N ASP A 247 7.93 -1.36 -14.19
CA ASP A 247 8.71 -1.22 -15.42
C ASP A 247 10.15 -1.56 -15.07
N LYS A 248 10.62 -2.71 -15.55
CA LYS A 248 11.97 -3.20 -15.32
C LYS A 248 12.63 -3.49 -16.66
N SER A 249 13.86 -3.01 -16.82
CA SER A 249 14.73 -3.37 -17.93
C SER A 249 16.01 -3.97 -17.37
N ASP A 250 16.40 -5.15 -17.86
CA ASP A 250 17.60 -5.84 -17.41
C ASP A 250 18.11 -6.83 -18.46
N LYS A 251 19.39 -7.20 -18.37
CA LYS A 251 20.00 -8.19 -19.24
C LYS A 251 19.73 -9.58 -18.68
N VAL A 252 19.15 -10.46 -19.51
CA VAL A 252 18.69 -11.79 -19.11
C VAL A 252 19.48 -12.85 -19.85
N THR A 253 19.93 -13.88 -19.12
CA THR A 253 20.60 -15.04 -19.71
C THR A 253 19.62 -15.83 -20.59
N ILE A 254 20.07 -16.14 -21.81
CA ILE A 254 19.33 -16.97 -22.75
C ILE A 254 19.76 -18.42 -22.58
N SER A 255 18.81 -19.27 -22.20
CA SER A 255 18.97 -20.72 -22.24
C SER A 255 18.30 -21.27 -23.50
N ARG A 256 18.86 -22.35 -24.06
CA ARG A 256 18.29 -23.03 -25.23
C ARG A 256 18.02 -24.47 -24.80
N SER A 257 16.83 -24.96 -25.11
CA SER A 257 16.61 -26.40 -25.02
C SER A 257 17.60 -27.10 -25.96
N PRO A 258 18.20 -28.23 -25.54
CA PRO A 258 19.07 -29.03 -26.41
C PRO A 258 18.35 -29.53 -27.66
#